data_AF-A0A1Z8NH15-F1
#
_entry.id   AF-A0A1Z8NH15-F1
#
_cell.length_a   1.000
_cell.length_b   1.000
_cell.length_c   1.000
_cell.angle_alpha   90.00
_cell.angle_beta   90.00
_cell.angle_gamma   90.00
#
_symmetry.space_group_name_H-M   'P 1'
#
loop_
_entity.id
_entity.type
_entity.pdbx_description
1 polymer ?
#
loop_
_entity_poly.entity_id
_entity_poly.type
_entity_poly.pdbx_seq_one_letter_code
_entity_poly.pdbx_strand_id
1 'polypeptide(L)' 'MKTSVFPTATTMTAALLMWWEESGRRDPAQKPWMFTLDARWPAPDEHVFVYGCWIAEVMLCSAA' A
#
# COMPACT_ATOMS: atom_id res chain seq x y z
N MET A 1 17.29 4.55 34.36
CA MET A 1 17.14 5.26 33.07
C MET A 1 16.92 4.22 31.99
N LYS A 2 15.72 4.14 31.39
CA LYS A 2 15.47 3.27 30.22
C LYS A 2 15.86 4.07 28.99
N THR A 3 16.99 3.73 28.37
CA THR A 3 17.40 4.31 27.10
C THR A 3 16.41 3.83 26.04
N SER A 4 15.54 4.72 25.57
CA SER A 4 14.67 4.43 24.42
C SER A 4 15.55 4.39 23.19
N VAL A 5 15.86 3.19 22.70
CA VAL A 5 16.51 3.01 21.40
C VAL A 5 15.41 3.15 20.35
N PHE A 6 15.45 4.23 19.58
CA PHE A 6 14.57 4.36 18.42
C PHE A 6 15.05 3.41 17.32
N PRO A 7 14.15 2.67 16.67
CA PRO A 7 14.51 1.82 15.55
C PRO A 7 15.12 2.68 14.43
N THR A 8 16.14 2.13 13.76
CA THR A 8 16.68 2.75 12.55
C THR A 8 15.62 2.77 11.45
N ALA A 9 15.78 3.66 10.47
CA ALA A 9 14.87 3.72 9.32
C ALA A 9 14.69 2.34 8.66
N THR A 10 15.78 1.60 8.45
CA THR A 10 15.75 0.24 7.87
C THR A 10 14.93 -0.74 8.71
N THR A 11 15.11 -0.73 10.03
CA THR A 11 14.33 -1.60 10.94
C THR A 11 12.85 -1.26 10.91
N MET A 12 12.51 0.04 10.87
CA MET A 12 11.12 0.49 10.74
C MET A 12 10.51 0.09 9.39
N THR A 13 11.24 0.28 8.28
CA THR A 13 10.77 -0.12 6.95
C THR A 13 10.45 -1.61 6.90
N ALA A 14 11.35 -2.46 7.42
CA ALA A 14 11.11 -3.90 7.46
C ALA A 14 9.87 -4.27 8.30
N ALA A 15 9.72 -3.66 9.48
CA ALA A 15 8.56 -3.88 10.34
C ALA A 15 7.24 -3.46 9.69
N LEU A 16 7.22 -2.31 9.00
CA LEU A 16 6.05 -1.83 8.27
C LEU A 16 5.69 -2.74 7.09
N LEU A 17 6.69 -3.23 6.36
CA LEU A 17 6.47 -4.17 5.25
C LEU A 17 5.89 -5.50 5.74
N MET A 18 6.44 -6.08 6.81
CA MET A 18 5.90 -7.32 7.40
C MET A 18 4.45 -7.14 7.85
N TRP A 19 4.15 -6.05 8.56
CA TRP A 19 2.78 -5.75 8.97
C TRP A 19 1.85 -5.56 7.76
N TRP A 20 2.32 -4.86 6.72
CA TRP A 20 1.55 -4.64 5.51
C TRP A 20 1.29 -5.93 4.72
N GLU A 21 2.23 -6.88 4.72
CA GLU A 21 2.02 -8.19 4.10
C GLU A 21 0.90 -8.98 4.79
N GLU A 22 0.84 -8.96 6.13
CA GLU A 22 -0.16 -9.67 6.91
C GLU A 22 -1.54 -8.99 6.93
N SER A 23 -1.54 -7.65 7.04
CA SER A 23 -2.76 -6.87 7.35
C SER A 23 -3.13 -5.83 6.29
N GLY A 24 -2.33 -5.70 5.23
CA GLY A 24 -2.54 -4.71 4.18
C GLY A 24 -3.83 -4.93 3.41
N ARG A 25 -4.47 -3.83 3.00
CA ARG A 25 -5.72 -3.86 2.23
C ARG A 25 -5.45 -4.23 0.78
N ARG A 26 -5.34 -5.55 0.53
CA ARG A 26 -5.27 -6.18 -0.80
C ARG A 26 -6.61 -6.79 -1.19
N ASP A 27 -7.66 -5.96 -1.18
CA ASP A 27 -9.04 -6.36 -1.47
C ASP A 27 -9.58 -5.58 -2.68
N PRO A 28 -9.97 -6.26 -3.78
CA PRO A 28 -10.49 -5.59 -4.96
C PRO A 28 -11.84 -4.90 -4.73
N ALA A 29 -12.61 -5.29 -3.69
CA ALA A 29 -13.85 -4.60 -3.32
C ALA A 29 -13.57 -3.24 -2.64
N GLN A 30 -12.39 -3.08 -2.02
CA GLN A 30 -12.00 -1.85 -1.34
C GLN A 30 -11.10 -0.95 -2.18
N LYS A 31 -10.20 -1.54 -2.98
CA LYS A 31 -9.20 -0.82 -3.78
C LYS A 31 -9.11 -1.39 -5.21
N PRO A 32 -10.18 -1.33 -6.01
CA PRO A 32 -10.18 -1.91 -7.36
C PRO A 32 -9.10 -1.31 -8.27
N TRP A 33 -8.71 -0.05 -8.07
CA TRP A 33 -7.67 0.63 -8.86
C TRP A 33 -6.25 0.10 -8.62
N MET A 34 -6.02 -0.73 -7.60
CA MET A 34 -4.72 -1.34 -7.33
C MET A 34 -4.54 -2.71 -8.01
N PHE A 35 -5.59 -3.26 -8.61
CA PHE A 35 -5.55 -4.54 -9.30
C PHE A 35 -5.31 -4.35 -10.79
N THR A 36 -4.70 -5.36 -11.42
CA THR A 36 -4.58 -5.42 -12.88
C THR A 36 -5.95 -5.60 -13.53
N LEU A 37 -6.03 -5.43 -14.85
CA LEU A 37 -7.26 -5.66 -15.61
C LEU A 37 -7.81 -7.09 -15.47
N ASP A 38 -6.93 -8.05 -15.17
CA ASP A 38 -7.28 -9.45 -14.89
C ASP A 38 -7.68 -9.69 -13.42
N ALA A 39 -7.98 -8.62 -12.66
CA ALA A 39 -8.34 -8.65 -11.24
C ALA A 39 -7.28 -9.31 -10.34
N ARG A 40 -6.00 -9.23 -10.71
CA ARG A 40 -4.87 -9.76 -9.92
C ARG A 40 -4.13 -8.64 -9.20
N TRP A 41 -3.55 -8.96 -8.04
CA TRP A 41 -2.57 -8.08 -7.41
C TRP A 41 -1.26 -8.05 -8.23
N PRO A 42 -0.74 -6.87 -8.60
CA PRO A 42 0.45 -6.74 -9.45
C PRO A 42 1.70 -7.32 -8.77
N ALA A 43 2.64 -7.80 -9.59
CA ALA A 43 3.98 -8.13 -9.12
C ALA A 43 4.75 -6.83 -8.75
N PRO A 44 5.83 -6.89 -7.95
CA PRO A 44 6.56 -5.69 -7.51
C PRO A 44 7.09 -4.80 -8.66
N ASP A 45 7.41 -5.40 -9.79
CA ASP A 45 7.92 -4.76 -11.01
C ASP A 45 6.84 -4.46 -12.05
N GLU A 46 5.60 -4.87 -11.79
CA GLU A 46 4.47 -4.67 -12.69
C GLU A 46 3.77 -3.35 -12.41
N HIS A 47 3.48 -2.60 -13.48
CA HIS A 47 2.78 -1.34 -13.35
C HIS A 47 1.30 -1.55 -13.03
N VAL A 48 0.80 -0.85 -12.01
CA VAL A 48 -0.64 -0.61 -11.83
C VAL A 48 -1.17 0.31 -12.94
N PHE A 49 -2.48 0.26 -13.17
CA PHE A 49 -3.13 1.13 -14.14
C PHE A 49 -3.13 2.59 -13.63
N VAL A 50 -2.13 3.36 -14.06
CA VAL A 50 -1.82 4.71 -13.56
C VAL A 50 -3.03 5.66 -13.60
N TYR A 51 -3.82 5.62 -14.67
CA TYR A 51 -5.00 6.46 -14.80
C TYR A 51 -6.08 6.11 -13.76
N GLY A 52 -6.28 4.82 -13.49
CA GLY A 52 -7.19 4.36 -12.44
C GLY A 52 -6.74 4.80 -11.05
N CYS A 53 -5.43 4.71 -10.76
CA CYS A 53 -4.86 5.21 -9.51
C CYS A 53 -5.08 6.72 -9.37
N TRP A 54 -4.85 7.51 -10.43
CA TRP A 54 -5.04 8.95 -10.38
C TRP A 54 -6.48 9.35 -10.04
N ILE A 55 -7.47 8.73 -10.69
CA ILE A 55 -8.88 8.96 -10.37
C ILE A 55 -9.17 8.63 -8.91
N ALA A 56 -8.68 7.49 -8.42
CA ALA A 56 -8.92 7.06 -7.05
C ALA A 56 -8.34 8.04 -6.01
N GLU A 57 -7.12 8.53 -6.22
CA GLU A 57 -6.51 9.53 -5.33
C GLU A 57 -7.29 10.86 -5.32
N VAL A 58 -7.79 11.31 -6.48
CA VAL A 58 -8.65 12.50 -6.56
C VAL A 58 -9.94 12.28 -5.78
N MET A 59 -10.60 11.13 -5.97
CA MET A 59 -11.84 10.79 -5.26
C MET A 59 -11.62 10.71 -3.74
N LEU A 60 -10.54 10.05 -3.29
CA LEU A 60 -10.22 9.91 -1.86
C LEU A 60 -9.87 11.26 -1.21
N CYS A 61 -9.17 12.15 -1.90
CA CYS A 61 -8.86 13.49 -1.41
C CYS A 61 -10.12 14.34 -1.23
N SER A 62 -11.10 14.19 -2.14
CA SER A 62 -12.36 14.93 -2.09
C SER A 62 -13.41 14.37 -1.12
N ALA A 63 -13.21 13.14 -0.63
CA ALA A 63 -14.12 12.46 0.29
C ALA A 63 -13.82 12.75 1.78
N ALA A 64 -12.77 13.53 2.06
CA ALA A 64 -12.30 13.90 3.40
C ALA A 64 -12.92 15.22 3.90
#